data_AF-A0A7S2MMZ5-F1
#
_entry.id   AF-A0A7S2MMZ5-F1
#
_cell.length_a   1.000
_cell.length_b   1.000
_cell.length_c   1.000
_cell.angle_alpha   90.00
_cell.angle_beta   90.00
_cell.angle_gamma   90.00
#
_symmetry.space_group_name_H-M   'P 1'
#
loop_
_entity.id
_entity.type
_entity.pdbx_description
1 polymer ?
#
loop_
_entity_poly.entity_id
_entity_poly.type
_entity_poly.pdbx_seq_one_letter_code
_entity_poly.pdbx_strand_id
1 'polypeptide(L)'
;DCICIPRGSNDVEHFLKDGEEHLAGQFDVQTRDTGAPIKKEKLTVTPHYRMRQVPAKFDPDKMLSNMGKVRLLPLEKWLENYPEQAPRLQHNLDKLRGYIEKDYASLIKGKLFDCEAHEEQELRHMQSRIR
;
A
#
# COMPACT_ATOMS: atom_id res chain seq x y z
N ASP A 1 -1.83 24.26 8.71
CA ASP A 1 -1.07 23.62 9.80
C ASP A 1 -0.92 22.14 9.50
N CYS A 2 0.26 21.58 9.71
CA CYS A 2 0.56 20.17 9.44
C CYS A 2 0.78 19.45 10.77
N ILE A 3 0.19 18.26 10.93
CA ILE A 3 0.36 17.40 12.11
C ILE A 3 0.98 16.07 11.68
N CYS A 4 2.00 15.61 12.42
CA CYS A 4 2.63 14.32 12.19
C CYS A 4 1.84 13.24 12.93
N ILE A 5 1.14 12.37 12.20
CA ILE A 5 0.35 11.27 12.76
C ILE A 5 1.04 9.95 12.40
N PRO A 6 1.46 9.12 13.38
CA PRO A 6 2.05 7.81 13.09
C PRO A 6 1.01 6.91 12.40
N ARG A 7 1.41 6.25 11.32
CA ARG A 7 0.57 5.27 10.61
C ARG A 7 0.27 4.10 11.55
N GLY A 8 -1.02 3.82 11.79
CA GLY A 8 -1.46 2.74 12.68
C GLY A 8 -1.77 3.14 14.12
N SER A 9 -2.09 4.42 14.39
CA SER A 9 -2.71 4.79 15.66
C SER A 9 -4.06 4.08 15.80
N ASN A 10 -4.30 3.44 16.95
CA ASN A 10 -5.48 2.59 17.19
C ASN A 10 -6.81 3.38 17.23
N ASP A 11 -6.75 4.70 17.37
CA ASP A 11 -7.93 5.57 17.55
C ASP A 11 -8.26 6.38 16.28
N VAL A 12 -7.97 5.80 15.11
CA VAL A 12 -8.03 6.51 13.83
C VAL A 12 -8.79 5.71 12.78
N GLU A 13 -9.78 6.34 12.16
CA GLU A 13 -10.57 5.81 11.05
C GLU A 13 -10.12 6.43 9.73
N HIS A 14 -9.83 5.58 8.74
CA HIS A 14 -9.49 5.98 7.37
C HIS A 14 -10.73 5.89 6.48
N PHE A 15 -11.03 6.94 5.74
CA PHE A 15 -12.11 6.94 4.76
C PHE A 15 -11.78 7.77 3.52
N LEU A 16 -12.49 7.51 2.44
CA LEU A 16 -12.38 8.26 1.20
C LEU A 16 -13.53 9.26 1.10
N LYS A 17 -13.21 10.52 0.82
CA LYS A 17 -14.19 11.56 0.50
C LYS A 17 -13.74 12.29 -0.76
N ASP A 18 -14.60 12.34 -1.77
CA ASP A 18 -14.32 13.00 -3.05
C ASP A 18 -13.02 12.55 -3.75
N GLY A 19 -12.60 11.30 -3.52
CA GLY A 19 -11.37 10.72 -4.09
C GLY A 19 -10.08 11.06 -3.32
N GLU A 20 -10.19 11.78 -2.20
CA GLU A 20 -9.09 12.05 -1.28
C GLU A 20 -9.18 11.13 -0.06
N GLU A 21 -8.02 10.67 0.42
CA GLU A 21 -7.95 9.96 1.70
C GLU A 21 -8.11 10.97 2.83
N HIS A 22 -8.96 10.64 3.80
CA HIS A 22 -9.14 11.40 5.02
C HIS A 22 -8.97 10.49 6.23
N LEU A 23 -8.51 11.13 7.30
CA LEU A 23 -8.17 10.49 8.55
C LEU A 23 -8.96 11.16 9.68
N ALA A 24 -9.94 10.48 10.26
CA ALA A 24 -10.67 10.97 11.44
C ALA A 24 -10.14 10.31 12.70
N GLY A 25 -9.86 11.12 13.73
CA GLY A 25 -9.36 10.61 15.00
C GLY A 25 -9.27 11.70 16.06
N GLN A 26 -8.89 11.30 17.27
CA GLN A 26 -8.64 12.23 18.36
C GLN A 26 -7.14 12.52 18.46
N PHE A 27 -6.76 13.79 18.29
CA PHE A 27 -5.36 14.22 18.23
C PHE A 27 -5.06 15.26 19.29
N ASP A 28 -3.82 15.25 19.77
CA ASP A 28 -3.27 16.29 20.63
C ASP A 28 -3.01 17.54 19.77
N VAL A 29 -3.79 18.60 20.01
CA VAL A 29 -3.70 19.87 19.29
C VAL A 29 -3.11 20.92 20.21
N GLN A 30 -2.07 21.61 19.72
CA GLN A 30 -1.57 22.82 20.31
C GLN A 30 -1.94 23.98 19.39
N THR A 31 -2.84 24.85 19.85
CA THR A 31 -3.15 26.10 19.15
C THR A 31 -1.91 26.99 19.13
N ARG A 32 -1.78 27.85 18.12
CA ARG A 32 -0.60 28.70 17.83
C ARG A 32 -0.12 29.61 18.97
N ASP A 33 -0.90 29.76 20.04
CA ASP A 33 -0.48 30.42 21.27
C ASP A 33 0.49 29.54 22.06
N THR A 34 1.74 29.98 22.14
CA THR A 34 2.90 29.27 22.72
C THR A 34 2.80 28.97 24.23
N GLY A 35 1.66 29.22 24.86
CA GLY A 35 1.35 28.86 26.26
C GLY A 35 0.03 28.09 26.44
N ALA A 36 -0.68 27.76 25.37
CA ALA A 36 -1.93 27.04 25.47
C ALA A 36 -1.70 25.56 25.85
N PRO A 37 -2.48 25.00 26.80
CA PRO A 37 -2.39 23.59 27.13
C PRO A 37 -2.75 22.74 25.91
N ILE A 38 -2.05 21.62 25.75
CA ILE A 38 -2.37 20.61 24.73
C ILE A 38 -3.78 20.09 25.00
N LYS A 39 -4.66 20.15 24.00
CA LYS A 39 -6.03 19.63 24.09
C LYS A 39 -6.25 18.50 23.10
N LYS A 40 -6.94 17.46 23.55
CA LYS A 40 -7.39 16.36 22.68
C LYS A 40 -8.65 16.76 21.94
N GLU A 41 -8.53 16.98 20.63
CA GLU A 41 -9.66 17.33 19.78
C GLU A 41 -9.89 16.27 18.70
N LYS A 42 -11.17 16.09 18.32
CA LYS A 42 -11.51 15.26 17.17
C LYS A 42 -11.27 16.06 15.90
N LEU A 43 -10.32 15.64 15.08
CA LEU A 43 -10.03 16.26 13.80
C LEU A 43 -10.25 15.28 12.65
N THR A 44 -10.59 15.83 11.50
CA THR A 44 -10.44 15.16 10.20
C THR A 44 -9.23 15.77 9.51
N VAL A 45 -8.22 14.95 9.24
CA VAL A 45 -6.96 15.37 8.66
C VAL A 45 -6.84 14.78 7.26
N THR A 46 -6.46 15.62 6.30
CA THR A 46 -6.08 15.16 4.96
C THR A 46 -4.58 14.86 4.95
N PRO A 47 -4.14 13.65 4.57
CA PRO A 47 -2.73 13.33 4.49
C PRO A 47 -1.99 14.24 3.50
N HIS A 48 -0.77 14.65 3.84
CA HIS A 48 0.04 15.56 3.01
C HIS A 48 0.69 14.87 1.78
N TYR A 49 0.44 13.57 1.57
CA TYR A 49 0.86 12.88 0.36
C TYR A 49 -0.27 12.91 -0.67
N ARG A 50 0.09 13.13 -1.94
CA ARG A 50 -0.90 13.04 -3.02
C ARG A 50 -1.30 11.59 -3.23
N MET A 51 -2.59 11.31 -3.14
CA MET A 51 -3.16 10.07 -3.61
C MET A 51 -2.84 9.90 -5.10
N ARG A 52 -2.35 8.72 -5.50
CA ARG A 52 -2.18 8.41 -6.91
C ARG A 52 -3.56 8.34 -7.54
N GLN A 53 -3.84 9.25 -8.47
CA GLN A 53 -5.02 9.13 -9.31
C GLN A 53 -4.85 7.93 -10.24
N VAL A 54 -5.64 6.90 -9.99
CA VAL A 54 -5.74 5.74 -10.87
C VAL A 54 -6.86 5.96 -11.89
N PRO A 55 -6.72 5.47 -13.13
CA PRO A 55 -7.82 5.52 -14.10
C PRO A 55 -9.07 4.83 -13.54
N ALA A 56 -10.27 5.31 -13.88
CA ALA A 56 -11.52 4.70 -13.42
C ALA A 56 -11.70 3.23 -13.82
N LYS A 57 -10.96 2.77 -14.84
CA LYS A 57 -10.90 1.37 -15.30
C LYS A 57 -9.90 0.50 -14.55
N PHE A 58 -9.15 1.07 -13.60
CA PHE A 58 -8.23 0.29 -12.77
C PHE A 58 -9.04 -0.59 -11.83
N ASP A 59 -8.60 -1.84 -11.74
CA ASP A 59 -9.24 -2.91 -10.99
C ASP A 59 -8.10 -3.61 -10.23
N PRO A 60 -8.04 -3.48 -8.90
CA PRO A 60 -6.95 -4.02 -8.11
C PRO A 60 -6.91 -5.55 -8.11
N ASP A 61 -8.03 -6.22 -8.41
CA ASP A 61 -8.15 -7.68 -8.39
C ASP A 61 -7.80 -8.30 -9.75
N LYS A 62 -7.64 -7.49 -10.79
CA LYS A 62 -7.32 -7.95 -12.15
C LYS A 62 -5.84 -7.75 -12.46
N MET A 63 -5.11 -8.85 -12.65
CA MET A 63 -3.65 -8.87 -12.90
C MET A 63 -3.21 -7.99 -14.09
N LEU A 64 -4.04 -7.89 -15.13
CA LEU A 64 -3.75 -7.10 -16.34
C LEU A 64 -4.39 -5.70 -16.32
N SER A 65 -4.86 -5.24 -15.17
CA SER A 65 -5.48 -3.93 -15.07
C SER A 65 -4.47 -2.80 -15.29
N ASN A 66 -4.80 -1.89 -16.20
CA ASN A 66 -3.90 -0.81 -16.58
C ASN A 66 -3.99 0.33 -15.57
N MET A 67 -2.98 0.47 -14.71
CA MET A 67 -2.82 1.57 -13.74
C MET A 67 -2.54 2.96 -14.37
N GLY A 68 -2.48 3.05 -15.69
CA GLY A 68 -2.14 4.27 -16.41
C GLY A 68 -0.64 4.40 -16.70
N LYS A 69 -0.23 5.57 -17.20
CA LYS A 69 1.18 5.85 -17.52
C LYS A 69 1.99 6.01 -16.23
N VAL A 70 2.90 5.08 -15.99
CA VAL A 70 3.91 5.23 -14.94
C VAL A 70 4.89 6.32 -15.38
N ARG A 71 4.93 7.44 -14.67
CA ARG A 71 5.98 8.44 -14.84
C ARG A 71 7.19 8.00 -14.04
N LEU A 72 8.28 7.71 -14.74
CA LEU A 72 9.58 7.51 -14.12
C LEU A 72 10.13 8.89 -13.72
N LEU A 73 10.36 9.11 -12.44
CA LEU A 73 11.11 10.26 -11.98
C LEU A 73 12.60 10.03 -12.26
N PRO A 74 13.38 11.07 -12.62
CA PRO A 74 14.82 10.92 -12.77
C PRO A 74 15.44 10.38 -11.48
N LEU A 75 16.23 9.31 -11.59
CA LEU A 75 16.79 8.58 -10.45
C LEU A 75 17.68 9.50 -9.61
N GLU A 76 18.46 10.34 -10.26
CA GLU A 76 19.40 11.27 -9.62
C GLU A 76 18.64 12.24 -8.71
N LYS A 77 17.58 12.88 -9.23
CA LYS A 77 16.72 13.78 -8.44
C LYS A 77 16.03 13.07 -7.29
N TRP A 78 15.68 11.80 -7.45
CA TRP A 78 15.06 11.02 -6.37
C TRP A 78 16.06 10.75 -5.24
N LEU A 79 17.28 10.33 -5.59
CA LEU A 79 18.35 10.07 -4.62
C LEU A 79 18.82 11.35 -3.92
N GLU A 80 18.89 12.47 -4.64
CA GLU A 80 19.24 13.79 -4.07
C GLU A 80 18.20 14.30 -3.07
N ASN A 81 16.90 14.20 -3.40
CA ASN A 81 15.84 14.74 -2.55
C ASN A 81 15.48 13.81 -1.36
N TYR A 82 15.79 12.51 -1.45
CA TYR A 82 15.37 11.51 -0.46
C TYR A 82 16.50 10.52 -0.11
N PRO A 83 17.67 10.99 0.37
CA PRO A 83 18.85 10.16 0.57
C PRO A 83 18.66 9.07 1.64
N GLU A 84 17.78 9.27 2.63
CA GLU A 84 17.52 8.27 3.68
C GLU A 84 16.40 7.30 3.30
N GLN A 85 15.38 7.79 2.59
CA GLN A 85 14.20 7.01 2.26
C GLN A 85 14.44 6.13 1.03
N ALA A 86 15.25 6.60 0.06
CA ALA A 86 15.51 5.86 -1.17
C ALA A 86 16.21 4.50 -0.93
N PRO A 87 17.30 4.40 -0.12
CA PRO A 87 17.92 3.10 0.16
C PRO A 87 16.99 2.15 0.92
N ARG A 88 16.19 2.67 1.85
CA ARG A 88 15.21 1.87 2.62
C ARG A 88 14.12 1.31 1.71
N LEU A 89 13.62 2.12 0.78
CA LEU A 89 12.62 1.70 -0.18
C LEU A 89 13.20 0.64 -1.12
N GLN A 90 14.41 0.86 -1.64
CA GLN A 90 15.09 -0.11 -2.50
C GLN A 90 15.26 -1.47 -1.81
N HIS A 91 15.74 -1.48 -0.56
CA HIS A 91 15.89 -2.71 0.22
C HIS A 91 14.58 -3.49 0.39
N ASN A 92 13.48 -2.79 0.62
CA ASN A 92 12.16 -3.43 0.73
C ASN A 92 11.67 -4.00 -0.61
N LEU A 93 11.93 -3.30 -1.72
CA LEU A 93 11.62 -3.79 -3.06
C LEU A 93 12.45 -5.02 -3.42
N ASP A 94 13.73 -5.05 -3.07
CA ASP A 94 14.61 -6.20 -3.28
C ASP A 94 14.16 -7.42 -2.47
N LYS A 95 13.73 -7.20 -1.21
CA LYS A 95 13.10 -8.25 -0.40
C LYS A 95 11.83 -8.80 -1.05
N LEU A 96 10.95 -7.91 -1.52
CA LEU A 96 9.71 -8.32 -2.19
C LEU A 96 10.01 -9.14 -3.45
N ARG A 97 10.98 -8.70 -4.25
CA ARG A 97 11.45 -9.47 -5.42
C ARG A 97 11.93 -10.86 -5.02
N GLY A 98 12.74 -10.95 -3.96
CA GLY A 98 13.21 -12.21 -3.42
C GLY A 98 12.07 -13.14 -2.97
N TYR A 99 11.01 -12.61 -2.37
CA TYR A 99 9.83 -13.40 -2.02
C TYR A 99 9.12 -13.93 -3.26
N ILE A 100 8.86 -13.08 -4.26
CA ILE A 100 8.22 -13.49 -5.51
C ILE A 100 9.05 -14.56 -6.25
N GLU A 101 10.37 -14.37 -6.33
CA GLU A 101 11.27 -15.33 -6.97
C GLU A 101 11.29 -16.67 -6.23
N LYS A 102 11.25 -16.65 -4.89
CA LYS A 102 11.18 -17.86 -4.06
C LYS A 102 9.84 -18.58 -4.25
N ASP A 103 8.75 -17.85 -4.24
CA ASP A 103 7.40 -18.40 -4.44
C ASP A 103 7.31 -19.02 -5.84
N TYR A 104 7.74 -18.30 -6.87
CA TYR A 104 7.87 -18.82 -8.23
C TYR A 104 8.74 -20.08 -8.28
N ALA A 105 9.90 -20.07 -7.62
CA ALA A 105 10.77 -21.23 -7.58
C ALA A 105 10.13 -22.44 -6.90
N SER A 106 9.35 -22.23 -5.85
CA SER A 106 8.66 -23.30 -5.13
C SER A 106 7.43 -23.85 -5.86
N LEU A 107 6.70 -22.96 -6.55
CA LEU A 107 5.41 -23.27 -7.16
C LEU A 107 5.57 -23.74 -8.61
N ILE A 108 6.55 -23.22 -9.35
CA ILE A 108 6.62 -23.35 -10.81
C ILE A 108 7.96 -23.91 -11.29
N LYS A 109 9.09 -23.50 -10.70
CA LYS A 109 10.41 -23.91 -11.22
C LYS A 109 10.65 -25.42 -11.07
N GLY A 110 10.78 -26.11 -12.20
CA GLY A 110 11.03 -27.55 -12.26
C GLY A 110 9.79 -28.43 -12.19
N LYS A 111 8.59 -27.85 -12.08
CA LYS A 111 7.33 -28.58 -12.27
C LYS A 111 6.89 -28.42 -13.72
N LEU A 112 6.62 -29.53 -14.39
CA LEU A 112 5.96 -29.51 -15.70
C LEU A 112 4.57 -28.89 -15.51
N PHE A 113 4.28 -27.83 -16.25
CA PHE A 113 2.97 -27.22 -16.29
C PHE A 113 2.05 -28.17 -17.06
N ASP A 114 1.48 -29.13 -16.35
CA ASP A 114 0.52 -30.07 -16.93
C ASP A 114 -0.89 -29.51 -16.74
N CYS A 115 -1.50 -29.09 -17.85
CA CYS A 115 -2.84 -28.52 -17.85
C CYS A 115 -3.89 -29.51 -17.32
N GLU A 116 -3.63 -30.83 -17.38
CA GLU A 116 -4.55 -31.86 -16.88
C GLU A 116 -4.49 -32.02 -15.35
N ALA A 117 -3.32 -31.78 -14.74
CA ALA A 117 -3.14 -31.93 -13.28
C ALA A 117 -3.81 -30.80 -12.46
N HIS A 118 -4.05 -29.64 -13.08
CA HIS A 118 -4.63 -28.47 -12.41
C HIS A 118 -6.14 -28.63 -12.15
N GLU A 119 -6.89 -29.29 -13.06
CA GLU A 119 -8.32 -29.57 -12.87
C GLU A 119 -8.56 -30.56 -11.71
N GLU A 120 -7.72 -31.61 -11.58
CA GLU A 120 -7.86 -32.58 -10.49
C GLU A 120 -7.56 -31.97 -9.11
N GLN A 121 -6.62 -31.03 -9.00
CA GLN A 121 -6.30 -30.38 -7.74
C GLN A 121 -7.42 -29.44 -7.27
N GLU A 122 -8.03 -28.69 -8.20
CA GLU A 122 -9.19 -27.83 -7.87
C GLU A 122 -10.43 -28.64 -7.51
N LEU A 123 -10.69 -29.76 -8.20
CA LEU A 123 -11.78 -30.69 -7.87
C LEU A 123 -11.62 -31.31 -6.47
N ARG A 124 -10.40 -31.75 -6.11
CA ARG A 124 -10.12 -32.27 -4.76
C ARG A 124 -10.27 -31.18 -3.68
N HIS A 125 -9.85 -29.95 -3.97
CA HIS A 125 -10.00 -28.82 -3.05
C HIS A 125 -11.46 -28.37 -2.87
N MET A 126 -12.28 -28.47 -3.92
CA MET A 126 -13.73 -28.23 -3.84
C MET A 126 -14.43 -29.36 -3.08
N GLN A 127 -14.10 -30.62 -3.34
CA GLN A 127 -14.69 -31.76 -2.64
C GLN A 127 -14.33 -31.81 -1.14
N SER A 128 -13.15 -31.33 -0.75
CA SER A 128 -12.77 -31.23 0.67
C SER A 128 -13.44 -30.08 1.42
N ARG A 129 -14.06 -29.13 0.70
CA ARG A 129 -14.83 -28.01 1.28
C ARG A 129 -16.33 -28.31 1.41
N ILE A 130 -16.79 -29.41 0.79
CA ILE A 130 -18.20 -29.84 0.81
C ILE A 130 -18.44 -30.92 1.90
N ARG A 131 -17.41 -31.32 2.65
CA ARG A 131 -17.53 -32.17 3.85
C ARG A 131 -17.42 -31.36 5.12
#